data_AF-A0A2D4L6J4-F1
#
_entry.id   AF-A0A2D4L6J4-F1
#
_cell.length_a   1.000
_cell.length_b   1.000
_cell.length_c   1.000
_cell.angle_alpha   90.00
_cell.angle_beta   90.00
_cell.angle_gamma   90.00
#
_symmetry.space_group_name_H-M   'P 1'
#
loop_
_entity.id
_entity.type
_entity.pdbx_description
1 polymer ?
#
loop_
_entity_poly.entity_id
_entity_poly.type
_entity_poly.pdbx_seq_one_letter_code
_entity_poly.pdbx_strand_id
1 'polypeptide(L)'
;QVVGSNWPKPHYTLLLTGLCRFQILQLVKEKPYPVADVEQLDRLEQFTNKSEEELGELPEQFYKYAVQLVEMLDMSIPAVAKLRRLLDNLPREALPDIVTSIIRTSNQEKLQILDAVGLEERFKMTIPLLTRQIEGLKLLQKTRKCKQDDDKRIVAIRPMRRIGHIPGAMEDEEEDEDHDDIIILERKIRASRMPEQALKVCIKEVKRLKKMPQSMPEYALTRNY
;
A
#
# COMPACT_ATOMS: atom_id res chain seq x y z
N GLN A 1 9.05 8.26 20.72
CA GLN A 1 9.21 7.14 21.68
C GLN A 1 10.35 6.25 21.20
N VAL A 2 11.24 5.78 22.09
CA VAL A 2 12.34 4.88 21.74
C VAL A 2 12.11 3.54 22.43
N VAL A 3 12.11 2.47 21.65
CA VAL A 3 12.17 1.10 22.19
C VAL A 3 13.39 0.41 21.59
N GLY A 4 14.06 -0.43 22.38
CA GLY A 4 15.26 -1.12 21.93
C GLY A 4 15.31 -2.56 22.43
N SER A 5 15.80 -3.48 21.58
CA SER A 5 16.18 -4.84 21.99
C SER A 5 17.66 -5.05 21.71
N ASN A 6 18.37 -5.69 22.65
CA ASN A 6 19.83 -5.88 22.58
C ASN A 6 20.24 -7.27 22.04
N TRP A 7 19.31 -8.04 21.49
CA TRP A 7 19.57 -9.41 21.05
C TRP A 7 18.86 -9.71 19.72
N PRO A 8 19.52 -10.33 18.72
CA PRO A 8 20.94 -10.70 18.62
C PRO A 8 21.86 -9.53 18.20
N LYS A 9 21.30 -8.37 17.83
CA LYS A 9 21.99 -7.09 17.61
C LYS A 9 21.14 -5.97 18.23
N PRO A 10 21.74 -4.85 18.68
CA PRO A 10 20.98 -3.71 19.15
C PRO A 10 20.10 -3.17 18.01
N HIS A 11 18.79 -3.31 18.16
CA HIS A 11 17.80 -2.74 17.27
C HIS A 11 17.01 -1.69 18.03
N TYR A 12 16.98 -0.46 17.50
CA TYR A 12 16.19 0.63 18.04
C TYR A 12 15.04 0.94 17.11
N THR A 13 13.83 1.01 17.65
CA THR A 13 12.65 1.51 16.96
C THR A 13 12.31 2.88 17.52
N LEU A 14 12.30 3.87 16.64
CA LEU A 14 11.99 5.25 16.95
C LEU A 14 10.62 5.59 16.38
N LEU A 15 9.70 6.00 17.25
CA LEU A 15 8.48 6.68 16.85
C LEU A 15 8.77 8.17 16.78
N LEU A 16 8.67 8.73 15.58
CA LEU A 16 8.94 10.12 15.25
C LEU A 16 7.67 10.80 14.77
N THR A 17 7.55 12.09 15.07
CA THR A 17 6.48 12.97 14.59
C THR A 17 7.13 14.20 13.98
N GLY A 18 6.79 14.51 12.72
CA GLY A 18 7.22 15.75 12.08
C GLY A 18 6.51 16.94 12.72
N LEU A 19 7.27 18.00 13.04
CA LEU A 19 6.74 19.20 13.71
C LEU A 19 6.56 20.37 12.74
N CYS A 20 7.59 20.63 11.93
CA CYS A 20 7.60 21.73 10.96
C CYS A 20 8.59 21.40 9.84
N ARG A 21 8.44 22.07 8.69
CA ARG A 21 9.51 22.15 7.70
C ARG A 21 10.56 23.15 8.14
N PHE A 22 11.79 22.83 7.80
CA PHE A 22 12.93 23.68 8.03
C PHE A 22 13.89 23.59 6.85
N GLN A 23 14.65 24.66 6.66
CA GLN A 23 15.79 24.68 5.76
C GLN A 23 17.06 24.50 6.58
N ILE A 24 17.98 23.68 6.07
CA ILE A 24 19.32 23.57 6.64
C ILE A 24 20.12 24.78 6.18
N LEU A 25 20.61 25.59 7.12
CA LEU A 25 21.45 26.75 6.84
C LEU A 25 22.92 26.32 6.70
N GLN A 26 23.43 25.62 7.71
CA GLN A 26 24.82 25.19 7.76
C GLN A 26 24.97 23.92 8.58
N LEU A 27 25.87 23.03 8.15
CA LEU A 27 26.28 21.87 8.93
C LEU A 27 27.39 22.30 9.91
N VAL A 28 27.10 22.20 11.21
CA VAL A 28 28.00 22.58 12.30
C VAL A 28 28.98 21.45 12.63
N LYS A 29 28.52 20.20 12.51
CA LYS A 29 29.29 19.01 12.87
C LYS A 29 28.87 17.83 12.00
N GLU A 30 29.82 16.98 11.61
CA GLU A 30 29.55 15.76 10.84
C GLU A 30 29.71 14.46 11.65
N LYS A 31 30.67 14.40 12.58
CA LYS A 31 31.02 13.19 13.34
C LYS A 31 30.95 13.43 14.84
N PRO A 32 30.43 12.48 15.64
CA PRO A 32 29.98 11.13 15.25
C PRO A 32 28.57 11.10 14.60
N TYR A 33 27.82 12.20 14.66
CA TYR A 33 26.53 12.38 13.99
C TYR A 33 26.43 13.81 13.46
N PRO A 34 25.67 14.03 12.38
CA PRO A 34 25.48 15.34 11.80
C PRO A 34 24.68 16.25 12.74
N VAL A 35 25.12 17.50 12.88
CA VAL A 35 24.40 18.58 13.59
C VAL A 35 24.41 19.79 12.67
N ALA A 36 23.24 20.40 12.45
CA ALA A 36 23.07 21.52 11.55
C ALA A 36 22.25 22.64 12.21
N ASP A 37 22.55 23.87 11.83
CA ASP A 37 21.70 25.01 12.11
C ASP A 37 20.56 25.03 11.09
N VAL A 38 19.34 25.22 11.58
CA VAL A 38 18.12 25.12 10.80
C VAL A 38 17.23 26.34 10.99
N GLU A 39 16.56 26.75 9.92
CA GLU A 39 15.55 27.81 9.94
C GLU A 39 14.17 27.20 9.68
N GLN A 40 13.20 27.49 10.53
CA GLN A 40 11.83 27.01 10.35
C GLN A 40 11.14 27.78 9.22
N LEU A 41 10.62 27.05 8.24
CA LEU A 41 9.94 27.61 7.07
C LEU A 41 8.43 27.74 7.31
N ASP A 42 7.86 26.81 8.07
CA ASP A 42 6.42 26.71 8.25
C ASP A 42 5.94 27.59 9.41
N ARG A 43 5.35 28.74 9.11
CA ARG A 43 4.61 29.55 10.09
C ARG A 43 3.14 29.11 10.14
N LEU A 44 2.91 27.87 10.56
CA LEU A 44 1.56 27.24 10.60
C LEU A 44 0.51 28.10 11.32
N GLU A 45 0.90 28.86 12.35
CA GLU A 45 0.02 29.77 13.10
C GLU A 45 -0.63 30.86 12.23
N GLN A 46 0.03 31.28 11.15
CA GLN A 46 -0.47 32.32 10.25
C GLN A 46 -1.57 31.83 9.31
N PHE A 47 -1.70 30.50 9.15
CA PHE A 47 -2.65 29.95 8.21
C PHE A 47 -4.09 29.85 8.74
N THR A 48 -4.32 30.14 10.02
CA THR A 48 -5.61 29.91 10.68
C THR A 48 -6.69 30.96 10.39
N ASN A 49 -6.31 32.18 9.95
CA ASN A 49 -7.26 33.30 9.87
C ASN A 49 -7.29 34.07 8.53
N LYS A 50 -6.31 33.88 7.63
CA LYS A 50 -6.24 34.62 6.35
C LYS A 50 -6.17 33.73 5.10
N SER A 51 -6.00 32.43 5.28
CA SER A 51 -5.66 31.52 4.17
C SER A 51 -6.87 31.01 3.42
N GLU A 52 -8.06 30.96 4.03
CA GLU A 52 -9.24 30.40 3.37
C GLU A 52 -9.61 31.17 2.10
N GLU A 53 -9.42 32.50 2.08
CA GLU A 53 -9.64 33.32 0.89
C GLU A 53 -8.57 33.12 -0.19
N GLU A 54 -7.31 32.89 0.19
CA GLU A 54 -6.19 32.70 -0.74
C GLU A 54 -6.11 31.27 -1.30
N LEU A 55 -6.56 30.27 -0.54
CA LEU A 55 -6.54 28.85 -0.92
C LEU A 55 -7.67 28.46 -1.88
N GLY A 56 -8.70 29.30 -1.97
CA GLY A 56 -9.89 29.04 -2.78
C GLY A 56 -10.54 27.70 -2.44
N GLU A 57 -10.91 26.93 -3.46
CA GLU A 57 -11.63 25.64 -3.31
C GLU A 57 -10.69 24.43 -3.10
N LEU A 58 -9.37 24.63 -3.11
CA LEU A 58 -8.40 23.53 -3.06
C LEU A 58 -8.52 22.65 -1.80
N PRO A 59 -8.66 23.20 -0.57
CA PRO A 59 -8.77 22.38 0.63
C PRO A 59 -10.04 21.53 0.64
N GLU A 60 -11.15 22.07 0.16
CA GLU A 60 -12.41 21.34 0.05
C GLU A 60 -12.34 20.24 -1.01
N GLN A 61 -11.78 20.56 -2.18
CA GLN A 61 -11.60 19.60 -3.26
C GLN A 61 -10.70 18.43 -2.80
N PHE A 62 -9.59 18.75 -2.14
CA PHE A 62 -8.69 17.76 -1.58
C PHE A 62 -9.40 16.85 -0.58
N TYR A 63 -10.14 17.45 0.35
CA TYR A 63 -10.91 16.70 1.35
C TYR A 63 -11.92 15.76 0.71
N LYS A 64 -12.67 16.23 -0.30
CA LYS A 64 -13.62 15.41 -1.06
C LYS A 64 -12.94 14.20 -1.70
N TYR A 65 -11.77 14.38 -2.31
CA TYR A 65 -11.02 13.26 -2.88
C TYR A 65 -10.43 12.32 -1.82
N ALA A 66 -9.97 12.85 -0.68
CA ALA A 66 -9.42 12.03 0.38
C ALA A 66 -10.51 11.12 0.99
N VAL A 67 -11.69 11.68 1.24
CA VAL A 67 -12.86 10.93 1.69
C VAL A 67 -13.28 9.89 0.64
N GLN A 68 -13.36 10.28 -0.64
CA GLN A 68 -13.67 9.35 -1.73
C GLN A 68 -12.70 8.18 -1.79
N LEU A 69 -11.39 8.44 -1.63
CA LEU A 69 -10.39 7.37 -1.61
C LEU A 69 -10.64 6.39 -0.48
N VAL A 70 -10.90 6.89 0.73
CA VAL A 70 -11.15 6.03 1.90
C VAL A 70 -12.45 5.25 1.78
N GLU A 71 -13.50 5.84 1.21
CA GLU A 71 -14.79 5.16 0.97
C GLU A 71 -14.72 4.07 -0.11
N MET A 72 -13.71 4.12 -0.98
CA MET A 72 -13.43 3.04 -1.93
C MET A 72 -12.70 1.85 -1.29
N LEU A 73 -12.19 2.00 -0.06
CA LEU A 73 -11.55 0.94 0.72
C LEU A 73 -12.56 0.25 1.64
N ASP A 74 -12.20 -0.92 2.14
CA ASP A 74 -13.04 -1.63 3.09
C ASP A 74 -12.94 -1.02 4.50
N MET A 75 -14.05 -0.42 4.95
CA MET A 75 -14.18 0.19 6.26
C MET A 75 -14.21 -0.82 7.42
N SER A 76 -14.37 -2.11 7.13
CA SER A 76 -14.25 -3.17 8.14
C SER A 76 -12.82 -3.25 8.72
N ILE A 77 -11.82 -2.82 7.93
CA ILE A 77 -10.42 -2.81 8.32
C ILE A 77 -10.19 -1.69 9.35
N PRO A 78 -9.74 -2.01 10.58
CA PRO A 78 -9.57 -1.01 11.64
C PRO A 78 -8.63 0.15 11.27
N ALA A 79 -7.62 -0.12 10.44
CA ALA A 79 -6.70 0.88 9.94
C ALA A 79 -7.40 1.91 9.03
N VAL A 80 -8.33 1.47 8.19
CA VAL A 80 -9.10 2.34 7.28
C VAL A 80 -10.10 3.18 8.08
N ALA A 81 -10.79 2.57 9.06
CA ALA A 81 -11.66 3.30 9.97
C ALA A 81 -10.90 4.36 10.79
N LYS A 82 -9.69 4.05 11.24
CA LYS A 82 -8.81 5.01 11.92
C LYS A 82 -8.39 6.13 10.97
N LEU A 83 -8.06 5.82 9.72
CA LEU A 83 -7.74 6.81 8.70
C LEU A 83 -8.91 7.77 8.45
N ARG A 84 -10.15 7.27 8.33
CA ARG A 84 -11.34 8.12 8.20
C ARG A 84 -11.46 9.09 9.37
N ARG A 85 -11.34 8.59 10.60
CA ARG A 85 -11.38 9.44 11.81
C ARG A 85 -10.26 10.47 11.84
N LEU A 86 -9.07 10.13 11.33
CA LEU A 86 -7.97 11.10 11.22
C LEU A 86 -8.36 12.22 10.24
N LEU A 87 -8.87 11.88 9.06
CA LEU A 87 -9.32 12.89 8.08
C LEU A 87 -10.38 13.84 8.66
N ASP A 88 -11.35 13.31 9.43
CA ASP A 88 -12.43 14.12 10.00
C ASP A 88 -11.98 15.05 11.14
N ASN A 89 -10.89 14.71 11.86
CA ASN A 89 -10.44 15.44 13.06
C ASN A 89 -9.20 16.34 12.82
N LEU A 90 -8.52 16.19 11.70
CA LEU A 90 -7.29 16.95 11.42
C LEU A 90 -7.60 18.30 10.75
N PRO A 91 -6.81 19.35 11.06
CA PRO A 91 -6.86 20.62 10.33
C PRO A 91 -6.63 20.39 8.83
N ARG A 92 -7.38 21.10 7.99
CA ARG A 92 -7.34 20.94 6.52
C ARG A 92 -5.93 21.17 5.98
N GLU A 93 -5.19 22.08 6.62
CA GLU A 93 -3.82 22.49 6.35
C GLU A 93 -2.81 21.33 6.45
N ALA A 94 -3.07 20.37 7.35
CA ALA A 94 -2.19 19.24 7.58
C ALA A 94 -2.52 18.02 6.69
N LEU A 95 -3.69 18.04 6.03
CA LEU A 95 -4.16 16.91 5.24
C LEU A 95 -3.23 16.55 4.07
N PRO A 96 -2.66 17.50 3.28
CA PRO A 96 -1.73 17.16 2.20
C PRO A 96 -0.55 16.31 2.67
N ASP A 97 0.06 16.69 3.79
CA ASP A 97 1.25 16.03 4.33
C ASP A 97 0.94 14.62 4.84
N ILE A 98 -0.16 14.50 5.58
CA ILE A 98 -0.59 13.23 6.17
C ILE A 98 -1.04 12.27 5.09
N VAL A 99 -1.91 12.72 4.16
CA VAL A 99 -2.41 11.86 3.08
C VAL A 99 -1.24 11.42 2.20
N THR A 100 -0.31 12.31 1.84
CA THR A 100 0.90 11.96 1.07
C THR A 100 1.75 10.89 1.75
N SER A 101 1.83 10.91 3.09
CA SER A 101 2.57 9.90 3.84
C SER A 101 1.93 8.51 3.78
N ILE A 102 0.61 8.44 3.54
CA ILE A 102 -0.19 7.21 3.55
C ILE A 102 -0.35 6.65 2.13
N ILE A 103 -0.58 7.50 1.13
CA ILE A 103 -0.79 7.06 -0.24
C ILE A 103 0.50 6.57 -0.91
N ARG A 104 0.35 5.70 -1.91
CA ARG A 104 1.48 5.17 -2.66
C ARG A 104 2.08 6.22 -3.59
N THR A 105 3.22 6.78 -3.18
CA THR A 105 3.98 7.81 -3.92
C THR A 105 5.46 7.46 -3.95
N SER A 106 6.18 7.96 -4.96
CA SER A 106 7.63 7.82 -5.05
C SER A 106 8.34 8.74 -4.06
N ASN A 107 9.58 8.42 -3.68
CA ASN A 107 10.37 9.27 -2.79
C ASN A 107 10.62 10.67 -3.40
N GLN A 108 10.73 10.77 -4.73
CA GLN A 108 10.88 12.05 -5.42
C GLN A 108 9.61 12.91 -5.28
N GLU A 109 8.42 12.32 -5.48
CA GLU A 109 7.15 13.01 -5.27
C GLU A 109 7.00 13.50 -3.82
N LYS A 110 7.39 12.67 -2.84
CA LYS A 110 7.37 13.06 -1.42
C LYS A 110 8.30 14.24 -1.12
N LEU A 111 9.49 14.26 -1.70
CA LEU A 111 10.43 15.38 -1.57
C LEU A 111 9.87 16.66 -2.20
N GLN A 112 9.27 16.57 -3.38
CA GLN A 112 8.64 17.73 -4.03
C GLN A 112 7.53 18.37 -3.19
N ILE A 113 6.74 17.55 -2.48
CA ILE A 113 5.70 18.05 -1.55
C ILE A 113 6.30 18.62 -0.27
N LEU A 114 7.44 18.07 0.18
CA LEU A 114 8.16 18.61 1.33
C LEU A 114 8.78 19.99 0.99
N ASP A 115 9.31 20.14 -0.22
CA ASP A 115 9.89 21.39 -0.74
C ASP A 115 8.84 22.47 -1.00
N ALA A 116 7.57 22.10 -1.23
CA ALA A 116 6.46 23.03 -1.36
C ALA A 116 6.15 23.70 0.00
N VAL A 117 6.75 24.86 0.26
CA VAL A 117 6.52 25.63 1.49
C VAL A 117 5.12 26.27 1.48
N GLY A 118 4.62 26.70 0.32
CA GLY A 118 3.30 27.31 0.20
C GLY A 118 2.17 26.27 0.33
N LEU A 119 1.15 26.57 1.15
CA LEU A 119 0.04 25.66 1.39
C LEU A 119 -0.79 25.39 0.12
N GLU A 120 -1.00 26.43 -0.69
CA GLU A 120 -1.66 26.32 -1.99
C GLU A 120 -0.90 25.37 -2.94
N GLU A 121 0.42 25.52 -3.02
CA GLU A 121 1.29 24.66 -3.83
C GLU A 121 1.26 23.21 -3.34
N ARG A 122 1.25 22.97 -2.01
CA ARG A 122 1.12 21.63 -1.44
C ARG A 122 -0.16 20.96 -1.90
N PHE A 123 -1.29 21.65 -1.86
CA PHE A 123 -2.55 21.11 -2.36
C PHE A 123 -2.47 20.83 -3.87
N LYS A 124 -2.01 21.79 -4.68
CA LYS A 124 -1.88 21.61 -6.13
C LYS A 124 -0.99 20.42 -6.52
N MET A 125 0.08 20.17 -5.76
CA MET A 125 0.98 19.04 -5.99
C MET A 125 0.39 17.70 -5.52
N THR A 126 -0.38 17.71 -4.43
CA THR A 126 -0.89 16.48 -3.82
C THR A 126 -2.19 15.98 -4.47
N ILE A 127 -3.06 16.89 -4.94
CA ILE A 127 -4.34 16.53 -5.59
C ILE A 127 -4.12 15.53 -6.75
N PRO A 128 -3.22 15.76 -7.72
CA PRO A 128 -2.99 14.82 -8.82
C PRO A 128 -2.53 13.43 -8.35
N LEU A 129 -1.70 13.37 -7.30
CA LEU A 129 -1.23 12.09 -6.75
C LEU A 129 -2.39 11.32 -6.11
N LEU A 130 -3.29 12.03 -5.44
CA LEU A 130 -4.49 11.47 -4.86
C LEU A 130 -5.47 10.98 -5.93
N THR A 131 -5.73 11.79 -6.96
CA THR A 131 -6.56 11.41 -8.12
C THR A 131 -6.02 10.17 -8.81
N ARG A 132 -4.70 10.06 -9.00
CA ARG A 132 -4.05 8.86 -9.56
C ARG A 132 -4.36 7.60 -8.76
N GLN A 133 -4.40 7.67 -7.42
CA GLN A 133 -4.77 6.51 -6.59
C GLN A 133 -6.24 6.13 -6.78
N ILE A 134 -7.13 7.12 -6.80
CA ILE A 134 -8.57 6.90 -7.01
C ILE A 134 -8.81 6.21 -8.35
N GLU A 135 -8.17 6.69 -9.41
CA GLU A 135 -8.26 6.08 -10.75
C GLU A 135 -7.72 4.64 -10.76
N GLY A 136 -6.58 4.41 -10.12
CA GLY A 136 -6.02 3.06 -9.96
C GLY A 136 -6.99 2.09 -9.27
N LEU A 137 -7.63 2.51 -8.17
CA LEU A 137 -8.63 1.70 -7.48
C LEU A 137 -9.88 1.46 -8.33
N LYS A 138 -10.35 2.47 -9.08
CA LYS A 138 -11.51 2.32 -9.99
C LYS A 138 -11.24 1.27 -11.07
N LEU A 139 -10.03 1.23 -11.62
CA LEU A 139 -9.64 0.23 -12.60
C LEU A 139 -9.64 -1.18 -11.99
N LEU A 140 -9.06 -1.34 -10.80
CA LEU A 140 -9.06 -2.62 -10.09
C LEU A 140 -10.48 -3.14 -9.80
N GLN A 141 -11.38 -2.27 -9.35
CA GLN A 141 -12.78 -2.64 -9.11
C GLN A 141 -13.53 -3.04 -10.39
N LYS A 142 -13.28 -2.34 -11.52
CA LYS A 142 -13.86 -2.72 -12.81
C LYS A 142 -13.40 -4.09 -13.28
N THR A 143 -12.10 -4.39 -13.14
CA THR A 143 -11.56 -5.71 -13.49
C THR A 143 -12.16 -6.82 -12.64
N ARG A 144 -12.32 -6.61 -11.32
CA ARG A 144 -12.98 -7.57 -10.42
C ARG A 144 -14.44 -7.83 -10.82
N LYS A 145 -15.21 -6.78 -11.15
CA LYS A 145 -16.60 -6.92 -11.60
C LYS A 145 -16.74 -7.66 -12.93
N CYS A 146 -15.82 -7.47 -13.87
CA CYS A 146 -15.84 -8.16 -15.16
C CYS A 146 -15.64 -9.68 -14.99
N LYS A 147 -14.71 -10.10 -14.12
CA LYS A 147 -14.49 -11.53 -13.81
C LYS A 147 -15.74 -12.20 -13.21
N GLN A 148 -16.46 -11.51 -12.31
CA GLN A 148 -17.72 -12.04 -11.73
C GLN A 148 -18.88 -12.16 -12.75
N ASP A 149 -18.93 -11.32 -13.79
CA ASP A 149 -19.99 -11.42 -14.81
C ASP A 149 -19.70 -12.54 -15.82
N ASP A 150 -18.42 -12.81 -16.11
CA ASP A 150 -18.01 -13.94 -16.95
C ASP A 150 -18.29 -15.29 -16.25
N ASP A 151 -18.04 -15.41 -14.95
CA ASP A 151 -18.39 -16.64 -14.19
C ASP A 151 -19.90 -16.90 -14.17
N LYS A 152 -20.73 -15.85 -14.15
CA LYS A 152 -22.20 -15.98 -14.22
C LYS A 152 -22.68 -16.39 -15.61
N ARG A 153 -21.94 -16.10 -16.68
CA ARG A 153 -22.30 -16.47 -18.06
C ARG A 153 -21.89 -17.89 -18.45
N ILE A 154 -20.99 -18.53 -17.69
CA ILE A 154 -20.53 -19.90 -18.00
C ILE A 154 -21.48 -20.99 -17.44
N VAL A 155 -22.50 -20.65 -16.64
CA VAL A 155 -23.40 -21.65 -16.02
C VAL A 155 -24.56 -22.11 -16.93
N ALA A 156 -24.73 -21.53 -18.12
CA ALA A 156 -25.80 -21.91 -19.04
C ALA A 156 -25.31 -22.82 -20.17
N ILE A 157 -24.97 -24.09 -19.90
CA ILE A 157 -25.16 -25.26 -20.79
C ILE A 157 -24.85 -26.53 -19.98
N ARG A 158 -25.89 -27.20 -19.45
CA ARG A 158 -26.13 -28.66 -19.48
C ARG A 158 -27.19 -29.08 -18.45
N PRO A 159 -28.28 -29.72 -18.85
CA PRO A 159 -29.13 -30.47 -17.93
C PRO A 159 -28.68 -31.94 -17.92
N MET A 160 -28.25 -32.50 -16.78
CA MET A 160 -28.50 -33.92 -16.46
C MET A 160 -28.09 -34.31 -15.03
N ARG A 161 -29.11 -34.80 -14.31
CA ARG A 161 -29.10 -35.86 -13.28
C ARG A 161 -28.47 -35.62 -11.89
N ARG A 162 -29.38 -35.62 -10.92
CA ARG A 162 -29.26 -35.95 -9.48
C ARG A 162 -28.25 -37.07 -9.20
N ILE A 163 -27.48 -36.93 -8.12
CA ILE A 163 -27.32 -37.86 -6.97
C ILE A 163 -26.14 -37.37 -6.11
N GLY A 164 -26.34 -37.28 -4.78
CA GLY A 164 -25.26 -37.34 -3.78
C GLY A 164 -25.04 -36.09 -2.93
N HIS A 165 -25.51 -36.14 -1.69
CA HIS A 165 -25.14 -35.26 -0.57
C HIS A 165 -23.63 -35.18 -0.34
N ILE A 166 -23.07 -33.98 -0.12
CA ILE A 166 -22.10 -33.62 0.95
C ILE A 166 -22.22 -32.11 1.23
N PRO A 167 -22.36 -31.63 2.49
CA PRO A 167 -22.25 -30.22 2.82
C PRO A 167 -20.81 -29.88 3.25
N GLY A 168 -20.23 -28.79 2.72
CA GLY A 168 -18.99 -28.25 3.28
C GLY A 168 -18.24 -27.29 2.36
N ALA A 169 -17.74 -26.22 2.96
CA ALA A 169 -16.81 -25.21 2.45
C ALA A 169 -17.39 -24.08 1.58
N MET A 170 -17.88 -23.05 2.27
CA MET A 170 -17.46 -21.67 1.95
C MET A 170 -16.02 -21.54 2.42
N GLU A 171 -15.11 -21.10 1.55
CA GLU A 171 -13.82 -20.42 1.81
C GLU A 171 -12.99 -20.54 0.52
N ASP A 172 -13.15 -19.60 -0.40
CA ASP A 172 -12.30 -19.44 -1.59
C ASP A 172 -12.17 -17.94 -1.89
N GLU A 173 -11.36 -17.24 -1.10
CA GLU A 173 -10.86 -15.89 -1.45
C GLU A 173 -9.32 -15.78 -1.33
N GLU A 174 -8.60 -16.86 -0.97
CA GLU A 174 -7.13 -16.87 -0.84
C GLU A 174 -6.39 -17.63 -1.96
N GLU A 175 -7.09 -18.26 -2.92
CA GLU A 175 -6.41 -19.06 -3.97
C GLU A 175 -5.67 -18.23 -5.05
N ASP A 176 -6.02 -16.96 -5.24
CA ASP A 176 -5.55 -16.17 -6.39
C ASP A 176 -4.09 -15.70 -6.28
N GLU A 177 -3.58 -15.34 -5.10
CA GLU A 177 -2.17 -14.92 -4.93
C GLU A 177 -1.19 -16.11 -5.01
N ASP A 178 -1.60 -17.27 -4.49
CA ASP A 178 -0.73 -18.45 -4.41
C ASP A 178 -0.61 -19.19 -5.74
N HIS A 179 -1.64 -19.13 -6.58
CA HIS A 179 -1.55 -19.65 -7.94
C HIS A 179 -0.54 -18.84 -8.78
N ASP A 180 -0.45 -17.52 -8.56
CA ASP A 180 0.51 -16.66 -9.25
C ASP A 180 1.97 -16.96 -8.81
N ASP A 181 2.21 -17.25 -7.53
CA ASP A 181 3.54 -17.61 -7.03
C ASP A 181 4.07 -18.93 -7.64
N ILE A 182 3.23 -19.95 -7.79
CA ILE A 182 3.60 -21.22 -8.43
C ILE A 182 3.94 -20.99 -9.91
N ILE A 183 3.17 -20.14 -10.62
CA ILE A 183 3.45 -19.77 -12.01
C ILE A 183 4.80 -19.04 -12.13
N ILE A 184 5.09 -18.13 -11.21
CA ILE A 184 6.38 -17.40 -11.17
C ILE A 184 7.54 -18.40 -10.97
N LEU A 185 7.37 -19.38 -10.07
CA LEU A 185 8.39 -20.40 -9.81
C LEU A 185 8.65 -21.27 -11.05
N GLU A 186 7.61 -21.69 -11.77
CA GLU A 186 7.75 -22.42 -13.04
C GLU A 186 8.52 -21.62 -14.10
N ARG A 187 8.27 -20.30 -14.22
CA ARG A 187 8.99 -19.43 -15.16
C ARG A 187 10.47 -19.33 -14.79
N LYS A 188 10.80 -19.18 -13.50
CA LYS A 188 12.18 -19.13 -13.01
C LYS A 188 12.94 -20.43 -13.31
N ILE A 189 12.30 -21.60 -13.14
CA ILE A 189 12.91 -22.91 -13.44
C ILE A 189 13.19 -23.07 -14.94
N ARG A 190 12.32 -22.55 -15.82
CA ARG A 190 12.58 -22.56 -17.27
C ARG A 190 13.70 -21.59 -17.67
N ALA A 191 13.83 -20.47 -16.97
CA ALA A 191 14.85 -19.45 -17.25
C ALA A 191 16.25 -19.83 -16.74
N SER A 192 16.37 -20.70 -15.75
CA SER A 192 17.63 -20.99 -15.04
C SER A 192 18.65 -21.83 -15.79
N ARG A 193 18.36 -22.27 -17.03
CA ARG A 193 19.27 -23.09 -17.89
C ARG A 193 19.97 -24.23 -17.12
N MET A 194 19.22 -24.92 -16.25
CA MET A 194 19.75 -26.01 -15.43
C MET A 194 20.07 -27.28 -16.26
N PRO A 195 20.99 -28.14 -15.80
CA PRO A 195 21.23 -29.45 -16.40
C PRO A 195 19.96 -30.32 -16.40
N GLU A 196 19.81 -31.20 -17.40
CA GLU A 196 18.59 -31.97 -17.65
C GLU A 196 18.13 -32.83 -16.46
N GLN A 197 19.10 -33.39 -15.71
CA GLN A 197 18.83 -34.16 -14.49
C GLN A 197 18.20 -33.30 -13.39
N ALA A 198 18.67 -32.07 -13.18
CA ALA A 198 18.15 -31.15 -12.19
C ALA A 198 16.76 -30.61 -12.59
N LEU A 199 16.59 -30.27 -13.87
CA LEU A 199 15.31 -29.78 -14.40
C LEU A 199 14.18 -30.79 -14.19
N LYS A 200 14.46 -32.08 -14.42
CA LYS A 200 13.47 -33.16 -14.22
C LYS A 200 13.00 -33.27 -12.77
N VAL A 201 13.90 -33.08 -11.80
CA VAL A 201 13.58 -33.08 -10.38
C VAL A 201 12.77 -31.85 -10.01
N CYS A 202 13.18 -30.65 -10.44
CA CYS A 202 12.46 -29.40 -10.17
C CYS A 202 11.01 -29.44 -10.71
N ILE A 203 10.80 -29.95 -11.93
CA ILE A 203 9.44 -30.09 -12.49
C ILE A 203 8.59 -31.05 -11.66
N LYS A 204 9.19 -32.12 -11.13
CA LYS A 204 8.49 -33.09 -10.27
C LYS A 204 8.10 -32.46 -8.93
N GLU A 205 9.00 -31.70 -8.33
CA GLU A 205 8.76 -31.00 -7.06
C GLU A 205 7.71 -29.88 -7.19
N VAL A 206 7.74 -29.08 -8.26
CA VAL A 206 6.68 -28.07 -8.49
C VAL A 206 5.31 -28.71 -8.70
N LYS A 207 5.24 -29.84 -9.42
CA LYS A 207 3.99 -30.59 -9.55
C LYS A 207 3.50 -31.16 -8.22
N ARG A 208 4.42 -31.54 -7.32
CA ARG A 208 4.09 -31.99 -5.96
C ARG A 208 3.58 -30.82 -5.13
N LEU A 209 4.27 -29.67 -5.17
CA LEU A 209 3.89 -28.45 -4.47
C LEU A 209 2.49 -27.97 -4.89
N LYS A 210 2.15 -28.04 -6.18
CA LYS A 210 0.81 -27.68 -6.70
C LYS A 210 -0.33 -28.56 -6.16
N LYS A 211 -0.04 -29.79 -5.72
CA LYS A 211 -1.04 -30.74 -5.21
C LYS A 211 -1.05 -30.83 -3.68
N MET A 212 -0.08 -30.22 -3.01
CA MET A 212 0.11 -30.35 -1.58
C MET A 212 -0.76 -29.30 -0.86
N PRO A 213 -1.56 -29.69 0.15
CA PRO A 213 -2.28 -28.74 0.97
C PRO A 213 -1.31 -27.81 1.70
N GLN A 214 -1.59 -26.51 1.70
CA GLN A 214 -0.72 -25.51 2.33
C GLN A 214 -0.62 -25.64 3.85
N SER A 215 -1.63 -26.23 4.48
CA SER A 215 -1.63 -26.56 5.90
C SER A 215 -0.62 -27.66 6.28
N MET A 216 -0.03 -28.36 5.30
CA MET A 216 1.01 -29.34 5.58
C MET A 216 2.35 -28.64 5.89
N PRO A 217 3.05 -29.04 6.96
CA PRO A 217 4.36 -28.47 7.32
C PRO A 217 5.43 -28.66 6.22
N GLU A 218 5.26 -29.65 5.34
CA GLU A 218 6.15 -29.87 4.20
C GLU A 218 5.98 -28.86 3.06
N TYR A 219 4.87 -28.11 3.01
CA TYR A 219 4.59 -27.15 1.94
C TYR A 219 5.59 -25.99 1.99
N ALA A 220 5.76 -25.37 3.17
CA ALA A 220 6.72 -24.30 3.39
C ALA A 220 8.16 -24.77 3.16
N LEU A 221 8.48 -26.01 3.51
CA LEU A 221 9.80 -26.59 3.29
C LEU A 221 10.08 -26.77 1.79
N THR A 222 9.13 -27.33 1.05
CA THR A 222 9.27 -27.61 -0.39
C THR A 222 9.26 -26.33 -1.22
N ARG A 223 8.55 -25.28 -0.78
CA ARG A 223 8.51 -23.97 -1.45
C ARG A 223 9.83 -23.19 -1.35
N ASN A 224 10.54 -23.32 -0.23
CA ASN A 224 11.77 -22.55 0.05
C ASN A 224 13.07 -23.28 -0.29
N TYR A 225 12.99 -24.57 -0.62
CA TYR A 225 14.11 -25.41 -1.06
C TYR A 225 14.47 -25.15 -2.54
#